data_AF-A0A2G1VMX2-F1
#
_entry.id   AF-A0A2G1VMX2-F1
#
_cell.length_a   1.000
_cell.length_b   1.000
_cell.length_c   1.000
_cell.angle_alpha   90.00
_cell.angle_beta   90.00
_cell.angle_gamma   90.00
#
_symmetry.space_group_name_H-M   'P 1'
#
loop_
_entity.id
_entity.type
_entity.pdbx_description
1 polymer ?
#
loop_
_entity_poly.entity_id
_entity_poly.type
_entity_poly.pdbx_seq_one_letter_code
_entity_poly.pdbx_strand_id
1 'polypeptide(L)'
;MLVVTKRLPKLLTPEQIFMASAFVVNGGNYAYNLILGRVLGPAAFADAAILITMLLVLSFVAMTFQLAVAKFTAGFDPEAREALIAKALRYATGVGIGFGILCVLSAPFLQELFHTASATLFVIFGLAIPLYFAMSVNRGNLQGNQLFVQLSVTYQLEMLVRLVLTFSLLLLFQVEAAYAVSIAIAVSFVAGMFPFQKNNPTRGSKPVLAPEQYKQILQFFVLTAAYELTQIMCNNSDILLVKHYFEAYDAGLYASLALIGRVVYFVTWMFVMILLPKVVLLRKEGKNPLPVLKKYLGYIGLLSLSITAFTFLFPAFSVQLLFGEAYLSVAPLLGWYALATSLFALSNVFAYYFLSLDEYKPVALAGIFGVVQVLLIVFFHASLLEVVIAQVIAMGLLLCAQVSYFVLHSLKLKKASS
;
A
#
# COMPACT_ATOMS: atom_id res chain seq x y z
N MET A 1 18.65 -16.93 -52.01
CA MET A 1 18.11 -17.56 -50.79
C MET A 1 17.86 -16.44 -49.78
N LEU A 2 16.67 -15.82 -49.81
CA LEU A 2 16.31 -14.68 -48.96
C LEU A 2 15.84 -15.22 -47.61
N VAL A 3 16.65 -15.05 -46.56
CA VAL A 3 16.27 -15.34 -45.19
C VAL A 3 15.38 -14.20 -44.69
N VAL A 4 14.07 -14.37 -44.85
CA VAL A 4 13.06 -13.53 -44.20
C VAL A 4 12.92 -14.02 -42.76
N THR A 5 13.74 -13.51 -41.84
CA THR A 5 13.44 -13.58 -40.40
C THR A 5 12.27 -12.64 -40.11
N LYS A 6 11.04 -13.16 -40.22
CA LYS A 6 9.87 -12.53 -39.60
C LYS A 6 10.10 -12.51 -38.09
N ARG A 7 10.52 -11.37 -37.55
CA ARG A 7 10.39 -11.09 -36.11
C ARG A 7 8.91 -11.15 -35.79
N LEU A 8 8.49 -12.16 -35.01
CA LEU A 8 7.18 -12.14 -34.37
C LEU A 8 7.00 -10.78 -33.68
N PRO A 9 5.85 -10.11 -33.84
CA PRO A 9 5.58 -8.90 -33.09
C PRO A 9 5.61 -9.29 -31.61
N LYS A 10 6.44 -8.63 -30.79
CA LYS A 10 6.36 -8.77 -29.34
C LYS A 10 4.93 -8.36 -28.95
N LEU A 11 4.10 -9.34 -28.56
CA LEU A 11 2.67 -9.10 -28.33
C LEU A 11 2.43 -8.08 -27.20
N LEU A 12 3.38 -7.87 -26.29
CA LEU A 12 3.30 -6.90 -25.20
C LEU A 12 4.68 -6.29 -24.90
N THR A 13 4.71 -5.00 -24.52
CA THR A 13 5.94 -4.33 -24.02
C THR A 13 6.28 -4.77 -22.59
N PRO A 14 7.54 -4.64 -22.12
CA PRO A 14 7.91 -4.96 -20.74
C PRO A 14 7.07 -4.24 -19.68
N GLU A 15 6.67 -2.99 -19.94
CA GLU A 15 5.77 -2.21 -19.09
C GLU A 15 4.39 -2.82 -19.03
N GLN A 16 3.82 -3.22 -20.18
CA GLN A 16 2.52 -3.88 -20.25
C GLN A 16 2.54 -5.23 -19.53
N ILE A 17 3.63 -6.00 -19.65
CA ILE A 17 3.83 -7.25 -18.91
C ILE A 17 3.84 -6.98 -17.41
N PHE A 18 4.55 -5.95 -16.94
CA PHE A 18 4.57 -5.59 -15.52
C PHE A 18 3.21 -5.11 -15.02
N MET A 19 2.49 -4.29 -15.78
CA MET A 19 1.14 -3.86 -15.42
C MET A 19 0.20 -5.06 -15.29
N ALA A 20 0.19 -5.99 -16.26
CA ALA A 20 -0.60 -7.21 -16.20
C ALA A 20 -0.19 -8.08 -14.99
N SER A 21 1.11 -8.23 -14.75
CA SER A 21 1.63 -8.95 -13.58
C SER A 21 1.19 -8.31 -12.26
N ALA A 22 1.19 -6.97 -12.17
CA ALA A 22 0.75 -6.26 -10.99
C ALA A 22 -0.74 -6.51 -10.70
N PHE A 23 -1.60 -6.59 -11.73
CA PHE A 23 -2.99 -6.99 -11.54
C PHE A 23 -3.12 -8.41 -10.99
N VAL A 24 -2.36 -9.37 -11.52
CA VAL A 24 -2.35 -10.75 -11.02
C VAL A 24 -1.88 -10.80 -9.56
N VAL A 25 -0.83 -10.07 -9.19
CA VAL A 25 -0.31 -10.03 -7.81
C VAL A 25 -1.33 -9.41 -6.86
N ASN A 26 -1.96 -8.29 -7.22
CA ASN A 26 -2.98 -7.65 -6.38
C ASN A 26 -4.23 -8.53 -6.24
N GLY A 27 -4.70 -9.12 -7.34
CA GLY A 27 -5.81 -10.08 -7.32
C GLY A 27 -5.49 -11.32 -6.49
N GLY A 28 -4.27 -11.85 -6.60
CA GLY A 28 -3.77 -12.97 -5.81
C GLY A 28 -3.68 -12.65 -4.32
N ASN A 29 -3.20 -11.45 -3.96
CA ASN A 29 -3.18 -10.99 -2.57
C ASN A 29 -4.59 -10.79 -2.00
N TYR A 30 -5.52 -10.27 -2.80
CA TYR A 30 -6.90 -10.11 -2.39
C TYR A 30 -7.58 -11.47 -2.19
N ALA A 31 -7.42 -12.39 -3.15
CA ALA A 31 -7.92 -13.76 -3.06
C ALA A 31 -7.30 -14.51 -1.87
N TYR A 32 -6.00 -14.36 -1.64
CA TYR A 32 -5.32 -14.91 -0.47
C TYR A 32 -6.01 -14.50 0.83
N ASN A 33 -6.29 -13.20 1.02
CA ASN A 33 -6.96 -12.70 2.22
C ASN A 33 -8.40 -13.22 2.35
N LEU A 34 -9.16 -13.25 1.24
CA LEU A 34 -10.54 -13.78 1.24
C LEU A 34 -10.59 -15.26 1.60
N ILE A 35 -9.77 -16.08 0.94
CA ILE A 35 -9.73 -17.52 1.18
C ILE A 35 -9.25 -17.79 2.61
N LEU A 36 -8.25 -17.05 3.08
CA LEU A 36 -7.73 -17.19 4.44
C LEU A 36 -8.81 -16.88 5.49
N GLY A 37 -9.59 -15.80 5.30
CA GLY A 37 -10.71 -15.49 6.19
C GLY A 37 -11.78 -16.59 6.21
N ARG A 38 -12.12 -17.13 5.04
CA ARG A 38 -13.08 -18.24 4.93
C ARG A 38 -12.64 -19.52 5.62
N VAL A 39 -11.36 -19.88 5.48
CA VAL A 39 -10.81 -21.12 6.03
C VAL A 39 -10.65 -21.02 7.56
N LEU A 40 -10.28 -19.85 8.07
CA LEU A 40 -9.95 -19.68 9.49
C LEU A 40 -11.13 -19.26 10.38
N GLY A 41 -12.14 -18.59 9.80
CA GLY A 41 -13.17 -17.91 10.57
C GLY A 41 -12.65 -16.64 11.28
N PRO A 42 -13.55 -15.83 11.88
CA PRO A 42 -13.21 -14.47 12.31
C PRO A 42 -12.05 -14.40 13.31
N ALA A 43 -12.08 -15.21 14.38
CA ALA A 43 -11.09 -15.11 15.46
C ALA A 43 -9.65 -15.40 14.99
N ALA A 44 -9.43 -16.53 14.31
CA ALA A 44 -8.11 -16.87 13.78
C ALA A 44 -7.69 -15.99 12.59
N PHE A 45 -8.65 -15.50 11.81
CA PHE A 45 -8.37 -14.52 10.76
C PHE A 45 -7.87 -13.18 11.32
N ALA A 46 -8.30 -12.77 12.51
CA ALA A 46 -7.84 -11.52 13.12
C ALA A 46 -6.32 -11.50 13.36
N ASP A 47 -5.73 -12.62 13.77
CA ASP A 47 -4.30 -12.77 13.97
C ASP A 47 -3.52 -12.77 12.64
N ALA A 48 -4.11 -13.34 11.58
CA ALA A 48 -3.55 -13.21 10.24
C ALA A 48 -3.65 -11.77 9.70
N ALA A 49 -4.80 -11.12 9.91
CA ALA A 49 -5.08 -9.78 9.43
C ALA A 49 -4.17 -8.73 10.08
N ILE A 50 -3.81 -8.88 11.36
CA ILE A 50 -2.88 -7.97 12.02
C ILE A 50 -1.47 -8.08 11.44
N LEU A 51 -0.97 -9.30 11.16
CA LEU A 51 0.32 -9.49 10.47
C LEU A 51 0.34 -8.88 9.08
N ILE A 52 -0.75 -9.04 8.33
CA ILE A 52 -0.88 -8.48 6.98
C ILE A 52 -0.95 -6.95 7.05
N THR A 53 -1.65 -6.40 8.03
CA THR A 53 -1.70 -4.95 8.27
C THR A 53 -0.33 -4.41 8.67
N MET A 54 0.40 -5.09 9.56
CA MET A 54 1.78 -4.72 9.91
C MET A 54 2.71 -4.79 8.69
N LEU A 55 2.56 -5.80 7.84
CA LEU A 55 3.27 -5.88 6.56
C LEU A 55 2.92 -4.69 5.65
N LEU A 56 1.65 -4.30 5.54
CA LEU A 56 1.26 -3.12 4.75
C LEU A 56 1.87 -1.84 5.32
N VAL A 57 1.85 -1.64 6.64
CA VAL A 57 2.51 -0.50 7.30
C VAL A 57 4.00 -0.47 6.99
N LEU A 58 4.67 -1.61 7.12
CA LEU A 58 6.08 -1.76 6.79
C LEU A 58 6.36 -1.50 5.30
N SER A 59 5.43 -1.92 4.42
CA SER A 59 5.51 -1.76 2.97
C SER A 59 5.60 -0.29 2.56
N PHE A 60 4.82 0.56 3.19
CA PHE A 60 4.83 2.00 2.95
C PHE A 60 6.19 2.63 3.32
N VAL A 61 6.76 2.25 4.46
CA VAL A 61 8.10 2.71 4.87
C VAL A 61 9.17 2.19 3.92
N ALA A 62 9.14 0.91 3.57
CA ALA A 62 10.11 0.30 2.67
C ALA A 62 9.99 0.82 1.22
N MET A 63 8.78 1.18 0.78
CA MET A 63 8.51 1.76 -0.54
C MET A 63 9.22 3.11 -0.73
N THR A 64 9.45 3.85 0.35
CA THR A 64 10.26 5.08 0.30
C THR A 64 11.67 4.80 -0.24
N PHE A 65 12.30 3.71 0.20
CA PHE A 65 13.60 3.28 -0.34
C PHE A 65 13.49 2.84 -1.81
N GLN A 66 12.45 2.06 -2.15
CA GLN A 66 12.23 1.61 -3.52
C GLN A 66 12.08 2.79 -4.49
N LEU A 67 11.24 3.77 -4.16
CA LEU A 67 10.97 4.94 -5.00
C LEU A 67 12.20 5.84 -5.12
N ALA A 68 12.93 6.08 -4.03
CA ALA A 68 14.16 6.86 -4.07
C ALA A 68 15.21 6.20 -4.97
N VAL A 69 15.47 4.90 -4.78
CA VAL A 69 16.44 4.16 -5.59
C VAL A 69 16.01 4.15 -7.06
N ALA A 70 14.73 3.89 -7.36
CA ALA A 70 14.22 3.90 -8.74
C ALA A 70 14.42 5.26 -9.42
N LYS A 71 14.07 6.35 -8.75
CA LYS A 71 14.15 7.71 -9.30
C LYS A 71 15.58 8.10 -9.65
N PHE A 72 16.51 7.92 -8.72
CA PHE A 72 17.89 8.41 -8.90
C PHE A 72 18.75 7.43 -9.72
N THR A 73 18.44 6.13 -9.70
CA THR A 73 19.08 5.14 -10.60
C THR A 73 18.85 5.47 -12.07
N ALA A 74 17.67 6.00 -12.43
CA ALA A 74 17.34 6.33 -13.82
C ALA A 74 18.11 7.54 -14.37
N GLY A 75 18.72 8.38 -13.52
CA GLY A 75 19.37 9.63 -13.92
C GLY A 75 20.83 9.76 -13.50
N PHE A 76 21.40 8.80 -12.79
CA PHE A 76 22.79 8.82 -12.32
C PHE A 76 23.70 7.96 -13.19
N ASP A 77 24.96 8.38 -13.32
CA ASP A 77 26.01 7.60 -13.97
C ASP A 77 26.31 6.29 -13.21
N PRO A 78 26.91 5.28 -13.86
CA PRO A 78 27.09 3.94 -13.28
C PRO A 78 27.74 3.93 -11.88
N GLU A 79 28.80 4.72 -11.68
CA GLU A 79 29.49 4.81 -10.38
C GLU A 79 28.62 5.41 -9.28
N ALA A 80 27.89 6.49 -9.58
CA ALA A 80 26.98 7.14 -8.63
C ALA A 80 25.77 6.25 -8.32
N ARG A 81 25.30 5.47 -9.30
CA ARG A 81 24.25 4.46 -9.12
C ARG A 81 24.71 3.33 -8.19
N GLU A 82 25.93 2.81 -8.36
CA GLU A 82 26.48 1.81 -7.44
C GLU A 82 26.62 2.36 -6.02
N ALA A 83 27.11 3.59 -5.87
CA ALA A 83 27.18 4.29 -4.57
C ALA A 83 25.80 4.36 -3.90
N LEU A 84 24.78 4.78 -4.67
CA LEU A 84 23.42 4.92 -4.23
C LEU A 84 22.86 3.58 -3.74
N ILE A 85 22.97 2.52 -4.54
CA ILE A 85 22.40 1.21 -4.20
C ILE A 85 23.09 0.63 -2.96
N ALA A 86 24.43 0.70 -2.89
CA ALA A 86 25.17 0.21 -1.73
C ALA A 86 24.80 0.96 -0.44
N LYS A 87 24.70 2.30 -0.52
CA LYS A 87 24.32 3.16 0.61
C LYS A 87 22.87 2.93 1.01
N ALA A 88 21.96 2.80 0.03
CA ALA A 88 20.55 2.49 0.26
C ALA A 88 20.37 1.11 0.90
N LEU A 89 21.05 0.07 0.41
CA LEU A 89 21.03 -1.27 1.02
C LEU A 89 21.51 -1.23 2.47
N ARG A 90 22.61 -0.52 2.75
CA ARG A 90 23.14 -0.38 4.11
C ARG A 90 22.13 0.29 5.04
N TYR A 91 21.55 1.42 4.64
CA TYR A 91 20.56 2.11 5.46
C TYR A 91 19.25 1.35 5.58
N ALA A 92 18.72 0.81 4.50
CA ALA A 92 17.49 0.02 4.50
C ALA A 92 17.64 -1.21 5.39
N THR A 93 18.75 -1.94 5.30
CA THR A 93 19.03 -3.08 6.16
C THR A 93 19.24 -2.65 7.60
N GLY A 94 19.94 -1.54 7.87
CA GLY A 94 20.12 -1.01 9.22
C GLY A 94 18.79 -0.60 9.88
N VAL A 95 17.94 0.10 9.14
CA VAL A 95 16.57 0.47 9.56
C VAL A 95 15.72 -0.80 9.76
N GLY A 96 15.82 -1.77 8.84
CA GLY A 96 15.13 -3.04 8.95
C GLY A 96 15.58 -3.87 10.15
N ILE A 97 16.87 -3.89 10.49
CA ILE A 97 17.40 -4.51 11.72
C ILE A 97 16.84 -3.78 12.93
N GLY A 98 16.85 -2.44 12.94
CA GLY A 98 16.27 -1.65 14.02
C GLY A 98 14.79 -1.98 14.28
N PHE A 99 13.97 -1.98 13.22
CA PHE A 99 12.55 -2.35 13.32
C PHE A 99 12.35 -3.84 13.65
N GLY A 100 13.20 -4.72 13.13
CA GLY A 100 13.17 -6.15 13.44
C GLY A 100 13.45 -6.43 14.92
N ILE A 101 14.51 -5.84 15.47
CA ILE A 101 14.84 -5.93 16.90
C ILE A 101 13.70 -5.33 17.73
N LEU A 102 13.19 -4.16 17.37
CA LEU A 102 12.07 -3.54 18.08
C LEU A 102 10.82 -4.43 18.07
N CYS A 103 10.50 -5.07 16.94
CA CYS A 103 9.36 -5.98 16.82
C CYS A 103 9.54 -7.25 17.65
N VAL A 104 10.75 -7.83 17.65
CA VAL A 104 11.07 -9.04 18.42
C VAL A 104 11.07 -8.77 19.92
N LEU A 105 11.71 -7.69 20.37
CA LEU A 105 11.76 -7.33 21.80
C LEU A 105 10.38 -6.93 22.34
N SER A 106 9.58 -6.26 21.52
CA SER A 106 8.20 -5.90 21.87
C SER A 106 7.20 -7.04 21.65
N ALA A 107 7.61 -8.23 21.22
CA ALA A 107 6.67 -9.30 20.85
C ALA A 107 5.67 -9.68 21.96
N PRO A 108 6.05 -9.81 23.25
CA PRO A 108 5.09 -10.04 24.34
C PRO A 108 4.11 -8.87 24.51
N PHE A 109 4.62 -7.63 24.46
CA PHE A 109 3.79 -6.44 24.52
C PHE A 109 2.82 -6.36 23.34
N LEU A 110 3.26 -6.70 22.12
CA LEU A 110 2.40 -6.74 20.93
C LEU A 110 1.34 -7.84 21.03
N GLN A 111 1.66 -8.98 21.66
CA GLN A 111 0.69 -10.04 21.92
C GLN A 111 -0.42 -9.56 22.84
N GLU A 112 -0.05 -8.93 23.96
CA GLU A 112 -1.02 -8.35 24.90
C GLU A 112 -1.80 -7.22 24.24
N LEU A 113 -1.13 -6.31 23.54
CA LEU A 113 -1.74 -5.16 22.89
C LEU A 113 -2.79 -5.55 21.85
N PHE A 114 -2.54 -6.60 21.07
CA PHE A 114 -3.40 -7.02 19.95
C PHE A 114 -4.23 -8.27 20.24
N HIS A 115 -4.22 -8.78 21.49
CA HIS A 115 -4.93 -9.98 21.89
C HIS A 115 -4.69 -11.15 20.91
N THR A 116 -3.42 -11.45 20.61
CA THR A 116 -3.07 -12.55 19.70
C THR A 116 -2.76 -13.84 20.45
N ALA A 117 -2.90 -14.98 19.77
CA ALA A 117 -2.71 -16.29 20.38
C ALA A 117 -1.27 -16.54 20.85
N SER A 118 -0.26 -15.93 20.21
CA SER A 118 1.16 -16.18 20.51
C SER A 118 2.05 -15.00 20.14
N ALA A 119 2.95 -14.57 21.03
CA ALA A 119 3.98 -13.57 20.72
C ALA A 119 4.93 -14.03 19.61
N THR A 120 5.08 -15.34 19.41
CA THR A 120 6.04 -15.92 18.46
C THR A 120 5.75 -15.49 17.03
N LEU A 121 4.50 -15.18 16.69
CA LEU A 121 4.15 -14.67 15.36
C LEU A 121 4.86 -13.34 15.05
N PHE A 122 5.02 -12.47 16.05
CA PHE A 122 5.76 -11.20 15.93
C PHE A 122 7.27 -11.42 15.90
N VAL A 123 7.77 -12.45 16.59
CA VAL A 123 9.19 -12.81 16.53
C VAL A 123 9.57 -13.27 15.12
N ILE A 124 8.82 -14.21 14.54
CA ILE A 124 9.05 -14.71 13.18
C ILE A 124 8.94 -13.58 12.16
N PHE A 125 7.91 -12.74 12.28
CA PHE A 125 7.73 -11.57 11.42
C PHE A 125 8.89 -10.58 11.56
N GLY A 126 9.28 -10.24 12.80
CA GLY A 126 10.35 -9.30 13.12
C GLY A 126 11.71 -9.72 12.56
N LEU A 127 12.04 -11.01 12.60
CA LEU A 127 13.26 -11.56 12.01
C LEU A 127 13.33 -11.39 10.49
N ALA A 128 12.18 -11.30 9.82
CA ALA A 128 12.10 -11.16 8.37
C ALA A 128 12.13 -9.69 7.89
N ILE A 129 11.88 -8.72 8.77
CA ILE A 129 11.84 -7.28 8.43
C ILE A 129 13.12 -6.79 7.71
N PRO A 130 14.35 -7.14 8.13
CA PRO A 130 15.56 -6.70 7.43
C PRO A 130 15.59 -7.12 5.95
N LEU A 131 15.13 -8.34 5.65
CA LEU A 131 15.06 -8.86 4.29
C LEU A 131 14.05 -8.09 3.45
N TYR A 132 12.92 -7.70 4.04
CA TYR A 132 11.90 -6.92 3.37
C TYR A 132 12.43 -5.55 2.90
N PHE A 133 13.18 -4.85 3.76
CA PHE A 133 13.81 -3.58 3.39
C PHE A 133 14.88 -3.74 2.30
N ALA A 134 15.71 -4.78 2.39
CA ALA A 134 16.71 -5.09 1.35
C ALA A 134 16.03 -5.41 0.00
N MET A 135 14.93 -6.17 0.02
CA MET A 135 14.12 -6.49 -1.14
C MET A 135 13.57 -5.23 -1.81
N SER A 136 13.08 -4.25 -1.03
CA SER A 136 12.57 -2.98 -1.57
C SER A 136 13.64 -2.16 -2.29
N VAL A 137 14.89 -2.17 -1.81
CA VAL A 137 16.01 -1.55 -2.53
C VAL A 137 16.31 -2.28 -3.84
N ASN A 138 16.30 -3.62 -3.84
CA ASN A 138 16.48 -4.41 -5.06
C ASN A 138 15.37 -4.12 -6.09
N ARG A 139 14.10 -4.03 -5.65
CA ARG A 139 12.98 -3.62 -6.50
C ARG A 139 13.17 -2.22 -7.07
N GLY A 140 13.67 -1.29 -6.26
CA GLY A 140 13.99 0.07 -6.70
C GLY A 140 15.06 0.10 -7.79
N ASN A 141 16.12 -0.71 -7.63
CA ASN A 141 17.15 -0.87 -8.65
C ASN A 141 16.55 -1.44 -9.95
N LEU A 142 15.81 -2.55 -9.88
CA LEU A 142 15.13 -3.15 -11.04
C LEU A 142 14.21 -2.14 -11.76
N GLN A 143 13.42 -1.38 -11.00
CA GLN A 143 12.50 -0.37 -11.51
C GLN A 143 13.23 0.79 -12.18
N GLY A 144 14.31 1.31 -11.57
CA GLY A 144 15.12 2.40 -12.15
C GLY A 144 15.82 2.02 -13.46
N ASN A 145 16.17 0.74 -13.62
CA ASN A 145 16.73 0.21 -14.88
C ASN A 145 15.69 -0.24 -15.90
N GLN A 146 14.41 -0.03 -15.62
CA GLN A 146 13.32 -0.47 -16.50
C GLN A 146 13.32 -2.00 -16.74
N LEU A 147 13.84 -2.78 -15.79
CA LEU A 147 13.86 -4.23 -15.84
C LEU A 147 12.53 -4.79 -15.29
N PHE A 148 11.44 -4.36 -15.91
CA PHE A 148 10.07 -4.59 -15.48
C PHE A 148 9.67 -6.06 -15.41
N VAL A 149 10.24 -6.92 -16.27
CA VAL A 149 10.02 -8.37 -16.22
C VAL A 149 10.64 -8.97 -14.96
N GLN A 150 11.89 -8.61 -14.64
CA GLN A 150 12.56 -9.07 -13.43
C GLN A 150 11.85 -8.54 -12.17
N LEU A 151 11.42 -7.27 -12.20
CA LEU A 151 10.60 -6.68 -11.14
C LEU A 151 9.30 -7.46 -10.93
N SER A 152 8.61 -7.83 -12.02
CA SER A 152 7.39 -8.66 -11.97
C SER A 152 7.63 -9.98 -11.27
N VAL A 153 8.74 -10.66 -11.59
CA VAL A 153 9.12 -11.94 -10.96
C VAL A 153 9.26 -11.79 -9.44
N THR A 154 9.86 -10.71 -8.94
CA THR A 154 9.98 -10.48 -7.48
C THR A 154 8.62 -10.43 -6.78
N TYR A 155 7.63 -9.77 -7.38
CA TYR A 155 6.28 -9.64 -6.80
C TYR A 155 5.49 -10.93 -6.90
N GLN A 156 5.62 -11.64 -8.03
CA GLN A 156 4.95 -12.93 -8.24
C GLN A 156 5.49 -13.99 -7.28
N LEU A 157 6.81 -14.10 -7.11
CA LEU A 157 7.40 -15.07 -6.20
C LEU A 157 7.01 -14.79 -4.74
N GLU A 158 7.03 -13.52 -4.31
CA GLU A 158 6.55 -13.15 -2.98
C GLU A 158 5.10 -13.60 -2.76
N MET A 159 4.20 -13.25 -3.68
CA MET A 159 2.77 -13.56 -3.56
C MET A 159 2.49 -15.07 -3.66
N LEU A 160 3.07 -15.77 -4.63
CA LEU A 160 2.86 -17.21 -4.82
C LEU A 160 3.43 -18.03 -3.67
N VAL A 161 4.64 -17.74 -3.21
CA VAL A 161 5.25 -18.47 -2.10
C VAL A 161 4.45 -18.23 -0.83
N ARG A 162 4.05 -16.98 -0.54
CA ARG A 162 3.18 -16.69 0.61
C ARG A 162 1.88 -17.49 0.53
N LEU A 163 1.18 -17.45 -0.60
CA LEU A 163 -0.10 -18.14 -0.78
C LEU A 163 0.05 -19.66 -0.62
N VAL A 164 0.93 -20.27 -1.43
CA VAL A 164 1.12 -21.72 -1.46
C VAL A 164 1.61 -22.23 -0.11
N LEU A 165 2.56 -21.54 0.51
CA LEU A 165 3.12 -21.98 1.79
C LEU A 165 2.11 -21.84 2.93
N THR A 166 1.38 -20.72 3.03
CA THR A 166 0.32 -20.56 4.04
C THR A 166 -0.68 -21.70 3.96
N PHE A 167 -1.26 -21.96 2.78
CA PHE A 167 -2.29 -22.99 2.64
C PHE A 167 -1.73 -24.42 2.77
N SER A 168 -0.50 -24.66 2.36
CA SER A 168 0.14 -25.96 2.58
C SER A 168 0.31 -26.22 4.08
N LEU A 169 0.82 -25.25 4.84
CA LEU A 169 1.00 -25.35 6.29
C LEU A 169 -0.34 -25.52 7.02
N LEU A 170 -1.38 -24.79 6.62
CA LEU A 170 -2.71 -24.88 7.22
C LEU A 170 -3.41 -26.21 6.92
N LEU A 171 -3.48 -26.59 5.63
CA LEU A 171 -4.37 -27.67 5.18
C LEU A 171 -3.71 -29.05 5.22
N LEU A 172 -2.40 -29.13 4.96
CA LEU A 172 -1.68 -30.41 4.88
C LEU A 172 -0.96 -30.74 6.19
N PHE A 173 -0.39 -29.73 6.84
CA PHE A 173 0.41 -29.91 8.06
C PHE A 173 -0.34 -29.50 9.34
N GLN A 174 -1.54 -28.93 9.22
CA GLN A 174 -2.37 -28.46 10.33
C GLN A 174 -1.62 -27.56 11.34
N VAL A 175 -0.69 -26.75 10.83
CA VAL A 175 0.01 -25.75 11.62
C VAL A 175 -0.98 -24.66 12.00
N GLU A 176 -0.93 -24.18 13.25
CA GLU A 176 -1.83 -23.10 13.67
C GLU A 176 -1.63 -21.83 12.81
N ALA A 177 -2.72 -21.12 12.59
CA ALA A 177 -2.78 -20.05 11.60
C ALA A 177 -1.74 -18.94 11.80
N ALA A 178 -1.51 -18.53 13.04
CA ALA A 178 -0.54 -17.51 13.38
C ALA A 178 0.89 -17.89 12.93
N TYR A 179 1.29 -19.15 13.13
CA TYR A 179 2.59 -19.66 12.68
C TYR A 179 2.63 -19.83 11.17
N ALA A 180 1.59 -20.44 10.58
CA ALA A 180 1.53 -20.66 9.14
C ALA A 180 1.70 -19.35 8.35
N VAL A 181 0.98 -18.30 8.75
CA VAL A 181 1.01 -16.99 8.09
C VAL A 181 2.33 -16.26 8.33
N SER A 182 2.83 -16.21 9.57
CA SER A 182 4.10 -15.52 9.88
C SER A 182 5.30 -16.18 9.18
N ILE A 183 5.37 -17.52 9.17
CA ILE A 183 6.40 -18.27 8.45
C ILE A 183 6.28 -18.02 6.94
N ALA A 184 5.07 -18.10 6.38
CA ALA A 184 4.87 -17.87 4.96
C ALA A 184 5.26 -16.46 4.52
N ILE A 185 4.95 -15.44 5.32
CA ILE A 185 5.42 -14.07 5.10
C ILE A 185 6.95 -14.01 5.11
N ALA A 186 7.60 -14.58 6.14
CA ALA A 186 9.05 -14.54 6.26
C ALA A 186 9.76 -15.21 5.07
N VAL A 187 9.30 -16.40 4.67
CA VAL A 187 9.85 -17.13 3.52
C VAL A 187 9.54 -16.41 2.20
N SER A 188 8.38 -15.75 2.09
CA SER A 188 8.03 -14.98 0.89
C SER A 188 8.99 -13.81 0.61
N PHE A 189 9.59 -13.21 1.64
CA PHE A 189 10.58 -12.15 1.46
C PHE A 189 11.88 -12.69 0.88
N VAL A 190 12.30 -13.89 1.31
CA VAL A 190 13.45 -14.58 0.71
C VAL A 190 13.20 -14.85 -0.77
N ALA A 191 12.02 -15.37 -1.11
CA ALA A 191 11.62 -15.61 -2.49
C ALA A 191 11.54 -14.31 -3.31
N GLY A 192 10.98 -13.25 -2.73
CA GLY A 192 10.84 -11.95 -3.37
C GLY A 192 12.17 -11.21 -3.59
N MET A 193 13.26 -11.62 -2.95
CA MET A 193 14.60 -11.13 -3.31
C MET A 193 15.05 -11.60 -4.69
N PHE A 194 14.47 -12.67 -5.24
CA PHE A 194 14.85 -13.20 -6.55
C PHE A 194 14.04 -12.53 -7.70
N PRO A 195 14.69 -12.11 -8.81
CA PRO A 195 16.15 -12.10 -9.02
C PRO A 195 16.82 -10.95 -8.27
N PHE A 196 17.92 -11.25 -7.57
CA PHE A 196 18.73 -10.23 -6.92
C PHE A 196 19.78 -9.72 -7.90
N GLN A 197 19.79 -8.41 -8.17
CA GLN A 197 20.82 -7.84 -9.03
C GLN A 197 22.12 -7.71 -8.26
N LYS A 198 23.11 -8.55 -8.60
CA LYS A 198 24.47 -8.34 -8.16
C LYS A 198 25.01 -7.09 -8.85
N ASN A 199 25.26 -6.03 -8.09
CA ASN A 199 26.13 -4.95 -8.55
C ASN A 199 27.56 -5.50 -8.57
N ASN A 200 28.19 -5.48 -9.74
CA ASN A 200 29.60 -5.81 -9.87
C ASN A 200 30.37 -4.52 -9.61
N PRO A 201 31.00 -4.32 -8.44
CA PRO A 201 31.63 -3.06 -8.12
C PRO A 201 32.67 -2.72 -9.19
N THR A 202 32.59 -1.51 -9.76
CA THR A 202 33.66 -1.03 -10.64
C THR A 202 34.97 -1.00 -9.86
N ARG A 203 35.96 -1.74 -10.36
CA ARG A 203 37.26 -1.95 -9.69
C ARG A 203 38.04 -0.63 -9.78
N GLY A 204 38.12 0.15 -8.70
CA GLY A 204 39.09 1.26 -8.63
C GLY A 204 38.79 2.45 -7.72
N SER A 205 37.52 2.71 -7.35
CA SER A 205 37.19 3.84 -6.47
C SER A 205 36.12 3.43 -5.46
N LYS A 206 36.16 4.01 -4.24
CA LYS A 206 34.99 3.95 -3.35
C LYS A 206 33.92 4.81 -4.02
N PRO A 207 32.77 4.28 -4.43
CA PRO A 207 31.77 5.08 -5.11
C PRO A 207 31.17 6.05 -4.07
N VAL A 208 31.41 7.36 -4.25
CA VAL A 208 30.97 8.42 -3.33
C VAL A 208 29.93 9.28 -4.03
N LEU A 209 28.77 9.44 -3.38
CA LEU A 209 27.76 10.40 -3.84
C LEU A 209 28.24 11.82 -3.56
N ALA A 210 28.12 12.70 -4.56
CA ALA A 210 28.38 14.11 -4.38
C ALA A 210 27.40 14.72 -3.34
N PRO A 211 27.81 15.77 -2.59
CA PRO A 211 26.95 16.39 -1.57
C PRO A 211 25.58 16.85 -2.10
N GLU A 212 25.54 17.41 -3.31
CA GLU A 212 24.30 17.86 -3.95
C GLU A 212 23.37 16.69 -4.29
N GLN A 213 23.92 15.59 -4.84
CA GLN A 213 23.14 14.37 -5.11
C GLN A 213 22.55 13.81 -3.81
N TYR A 214 23.35 13.75 -2.75
CA TYR A 214 22.89 13.28 -1.45
C TYR A 214 21.76 14.14 -0.87
N LYS A 215 21.88 15.48 -0.98
CA LYS A 215 20.86 16.42 -0.54
C LYS A 215 19.54 16.22 -1.30
N GLN A 216 19.59 16.05 -2.62
CA GLN A 216 18.41 15.78 -3.44
C GLN A 216 17.75 14.45 -3.07
N ILE A 217 18.54 13.39 -2.84
CA ILE A 217 18.05 12.10 -2.40
C ILE A 217 17.33 12.24 -1.05
N LEU A 218 17.96 12.91 -0.08
CA LEU A 218 17.39 13.06 1.26
C LEU A 218 16.10 13.88 1.22
N GLN A 219 16.05 14.97 0.46
CA GLN A 219 14.83 15.77 0.30
C GLN A 219 13.68 14.94 -0.30
N PHE A 220 13.96 14.18 -1.37
CA PHE A 220 12.95 13.30 -1.96
C PHE A 220 12.51 12.21 -0.98
N PHE A 221 13.46 11.58 -0.27
CA PHE A 221 13.18 10.54 0.71
C PHE A 221 12.27 11.05 1.83
N VAL A 222 12.55 12.23 2.40
CA VAL A 222 11.73 12.80 3.49
C VAL A 222 10.33 13.13 3.01
N LEU A 223 10.18 13.72 1.82
CA LEU A 223 8.87 14.03 1.25
C LEU A 223 8.04 12.78 0.98
N THR A 224 8.67 11.76 0.38
CA THR A 224 8.02 10.46 0.14
C THR A 224 7.66 9.77 1.45
N ALA A 225 8.55 9.73 2.44
CA ALA A 225 8.27 9.13 3.74
C ALA A 225 7.08 9.81 4.45
N ALA A 226 7.01 11.15 4.41
CA ALA A 226 5.88 11.90 4.97
C ALA A 226 4.56 11.59 4.26
N TYR A 227 4.60 11.41 2.93
CA TYR A 227 3.44 11.01 2.14
C TYR A 227 2.97 9.60 2.50
N GLU A 228 3.89 8.64 2.56
CA GLU A 228 3.55 7.25 2.88
C GLU A 228 3.04 7.10 4.32
N LEU A 229 3.57 7.89 5.27
CA LEU A 229 3.05 7.95 6.63
C LEU A 229 1.58 8.41 6.65
N THR A 230 1.24 9.40 5.83
CA THR A 230 -0.15 9.86 5.68
C THR A 230 -1.05 8.72 5.16
N GLN A 231 -0.58 7.94 4.18
CA GLN A 231 -1.34 6.80 3.66
C GLN A 231 -1.54 5.71 4.70
N ILE A 232 -0.54 5.44 5.55
CA ILE A 232 -0.65 4.51 6.68
C ILE A 232 -1.76 4.96 7.62
N MET A 233 -1.73 6.23 8.04
CA MET A 233 -2.67 6.76 9.03
C MET A 233 -4.11 6.72 8.53
N CYS A 234 -4.36 7.07 7.27
CA CYS A 234 -5.73 7.06 6.74
C CYS A 234 -6.23 5.64 6.42
N ASN A 235 -5.38 4.75 5.88
CA ASN A 235 -5.86 3.47 5.36
C ASN A 235 -5.79 2.29 6.32
N ASN A 236 -4.87 2.29 7.29
CA ASN A 236 -4.56 1.10 8.08
C ASN A 236 -4.63 1.30 9.60
N SER A 237 -4.76 2.54 10.08
CA SER A 237 -4.83 2.81 11.52
C SER A 237 -6.05 2.15 12.18
N ASP A 238 -7.16 2.08 11.46
CA ASP A 238 -8.41 1.52 11.91
C ASP A 238 -8.28 0.04 12.29
N ILE A 239 -7.67 -0.78 11.43
CA ILE A 239 -7.47 -2.21 11.72
C ILE A 239 -6.57 -2.42 12.94
N LEU A 240 -5.50 -1.61 13.07
CA LEU A 240 -4.60 -1.70 14.23
C LEU A 240 -5.34 -1.35 15.54
N LEU A 241 -6.12 -0.26 15.54
CA LEU A 241 -6.86 0.19 16.71
C LEU A 241 -8.00 -0.77 17.07
N VAL A 242 -8.70 -1.32 16.07
CA VAL A 242 -9.76 -2.29 16.32
C VAL A 242 -9.19 -3.58 16.93
N LYS A 243 -8.07 -4.09 16.42
CA LYS A 243 -7.43 -5.27 17.03
C LYS A 243 -6.89 -5.00 18.44
N HIS A 244 -6.61 -3.74 18.77
CA HIS A 244 -6.23 -3.35 20.12
C HIS A 244 -7.41 -3.26 21.08
N TYR A 245 -8.51 -2.63 20.69
CA TYR A 245 -9.64 -2.36 21.57
C TYR A 245 -10.70 -3.46 21.62
N PHE A 246 -10.76 -4.32 20.61
CA PHE A 246 -11.78 -5.35 20.50
C PHE A 246 -11.20 -6.76 20.62
N GLU A 247 -12.05 -7.69 21.03
CA GLU A 247 -11.74 -9.12 21.07
C GLU A 247 -11.46 -9.67 19.66
N ALA A 248 -10.72 -10.78 19.60
CA ALA A 248 -10.27 -11.36 18.34
C ALA A 248 -11.41 -11.64 17.35
N TYR A 249 -12.59 -12.05 17.82
CA TYR A 249 -13.75 -12.31 16.97
C TYR A 249 -14.22 -11.04 16.25
N ASP A 250 -14.50 -9.97 16.99
CA ASP A 250 -14.97 -8.69 16.44
C ASP A 250 -13.90 -8.01 15.57
N ALA A 251 -12.64 -8.11 15.95
CA ALA A 251 -11.52 -7.63 15.13
C ALA A 251 -11.42 -8.39 13.80
N GLY A 252 -11.71 -9.70 13.80
CA GLY A 252 -11.80 -10.52 12.60
C GLY A 252 -12.96 -10.14 11.69
N LEU A 253 -14.13 -9.90 12.27
CA LEU A 253 -15.29 -9.37 11.56
C LEU A 253 -14.95 -8.03 10.90
N TYR A 254 -14.35 -7.12 11.65
CA TYR A 254 -13.93 -5.82 11.16
C TYR A 254 -12.84 -5.91 10.08
N ALA A 255 -11.87 -6.82 10.20
CA ALA A 255 -10.87 -7.04 9.16
C ALA A 255 -11.50 -7.49 7.84
N SER A 256 -12.58 -8.30 7.89
CA SER A 256 -13.32 -8.69 6.70
C SER A 256 -14.04 -7.50 6.05
N LEU A 257 -14.69 -6.68 6.87
CA LEU A 257 -15.35 -5.43 6.47
C LEU A 257 -14.34 -4.51 5.77
N ALA A 258 -13.16 -4.35 6.36
CA ALA A 258 -12.09 -3.53 5.82
C ALA A 258 -11.59 -4.04 4.47
N LEU A 259 -11.42 -5.35 4.33
CA LEU A 259 -10.98 -5.95 3.08
C LEU A 259 -11.98 -5.70 1.94
N ILE A 260 -13.29 -5.90 2.19
CA ILE A 260 -14.34 -5.67 1.18
C ILE A 260 -14.40 -4.19 0.80
N GLY A 261 -14.43 -3.28 1.77
CA GLY A 261 -14.58 -1.86 1.50
C GLY A 261 -13.39 -1.23 0.77
N ARG A 262 -12.16 -1.72 1.00
CA ARG A 262 -10.95 -1.23 0.34
C ARG A 262 -10.94 -1.44 -1.17
N VAL A 263 -11.83 -2.26 -1.74
CA VAL A 263 -11.96 -2.42 -3.20
C VAL A 263 -12.15 -1.07 -3.90
N VAL A 264 -12.91 -0.14 -3.31
CA VAL A 264 -13.13 1.20 -3.88
C VAL A 264 -11.82 1.97 -4.02
N TYR A 265 -10.98 1.91 -2.98
CA TYR A 265 -9.68 2.58 -2.98
C TYR A 265 -8.76 2.02 -4.07
N PHE A 266 -8.69 0.69 -4.22
CA PHE A 266 -7.86 0.06 -5.25
C PHE A 266 -8.29 0.44 -6.67
N VAL A 267 -9.59 0.47 -6.94
CA VAL A 267 -10.10 0.90 -8.25
C VAL A 267 -9.77 2.38 -8.49
N THR A 268 -9.87 3.21 -7.45
CA THR A 268 -9.52 4.63 -7.54
C THR A 268 -8.04 4.86 -7.85
N TRP A 269 -7.16 4.04 -7.26
CA TRP A 269 -5.72 4.12 -7.48
C TRP A 269 -5.35 3.90 -8.96
N MET A 270 -6.06 3.03 -9.68
CA MET A 270 -5.88 2.86 -11.14
C MET A 270 -6.11 4.15 -11.92
N PHE A 271 -7.15 4.92 -11.57
CA PHE A 271 -7.44 6.19 -12.21
C PHE A 271 -6.40 7.25 -11.87
N VAL A 272 -5.93 7.28 -10.61
CA VAL A 272 -4.86 8.20 -10.16
C VAL A 272 -3.58 7.98 -10.97
N MET A 273 -3.18 6.73 -11.21
CA MET A 273 -1.99 6.40 -12.00
C MET A 273 -2.04 6.95 -13.43
N ILE A 274 -3.24 7.08 -14.02
CA ILE A 274 -3.42 7.65 -15.36
C ILE A 274 -3.55 9.18 -15.28
N LEU A 275 -4.19 9.69 -14.22
CA LEU A 275 -4.38 11.12 -13.98
C LEU A 275 -3.03 11.85 -13.86
N LEU A 276 -2.12 11.36 -13.02
CA LEU A 276 -0.89 12.07 -12.65
C LEU A 276 0.00 12.37 -13.87
N PRO A 277 0.42 11.38 -14.70
CA PRO A 277 1.26 11.66 -15.86
C PRO A 277 0.61 12.63 -16.85
N LYS A 278 -0.72 12.53 -17.00
CA LYS A 278 -1.49 13.40 -17.90
C LYS A 278 -1.55 14.85 -17.42
N VAL A 279 -1.69 15.08 -16.11
CA VAL A 279 -1.65 16.41 -15.52
C VAL A 279 -0.26 17.04 -15.67
N VAL A 280 0.79 16.26 -15.40
CA VAL A 280 2.18 16.72 -15.58
C VAL A 280 2.46 17.10 -17.03
N LEU A 281 2.01 16.28 -17.99
CA LEU A 281 2.16 16.56 -19.42
C LEU A 281 1.43 17.86 -19.82
N LEU A 282 0.17 18.01 -19.44
CA LEU A 282 -0.61 19.22 -19.75
C LEU A 282 0.02 20.47 -19.15
N ARG A 283 0.55 20.38 -17.92
CA ARG A 283 1.28 21.49 -17.28
C ARG A 283 2.54 21.87 -18.06
N LYS A 284 3.32 20.87 -18.50
CA LYS A 284 4.50 21.11 -19.36
C LYS A 284 4.14 21.74 -20.70
N GLU A 285 2.98 21.40 -21.25
CA GLU A 285 2.44 21.99 -22.48
C GLU A 285 1.76 23.36 -22.25
N GLY A 286 1.74 23.89 -21.03
CA GLY A 286 1.04 25.14 -20.69
C GLY A 286 -0.49 25.06 -20.79
N LYS A 287 -1.05 23.85 -20.88
CA LYS A 287 -2.49 23.60 -20.99
C LYS A 287 -3.14 23.45 -19.62
N ASN A 288 -4.42 23.80 -19.53
CA ASN A 288 -5.19 23.69 -18.29
C ASN A 288 -5.50 22.20 -17.95
N PRO A 289 -5.00 21.66 -16.82
CA PRO A 289 -5.26 20.28 -16.42
C PRO A 289 -6.62 20.06 -15.74
N LEU A 290 -7.36 21.12 -15.43
CA LEU A 290 -8.64 21.09 -14.72
C LEU A 290 -9.72 20.19 -15.35
N PRO A 291 -9.92 20.18 -16.69
CA PRO A 291 -10.93 19.31 -17.30
C PRO A 291 -10.62 17.83 -17.09
N VAL A 292 -9.32 17.48 -17.05
CA VAL A 292 -8.87 16.12 -16.78
C VAL A 292 -9.24 15.72 -15.36
N LEU A 293 -8.92 16.55 -14.37
CA LEU A 293 -9.31 16.31 -12.98
C LEU A 293 -10.83 16.08 -12.84
N LYS A 294 -11.65 16.98 -13.40
CA LYS A 294 -13.12 16.86 -13.34
C LYS A 294 -13.62 15.57 -13.97
N LYS A 295 -13.04 15.17 -15.11
CA LYS A 295 -13.38 13.91 -15.79
C LYS A 295 -13.10 12.70 -14.89
N TYR A 296 -11.92 12.61 -14.29
CA TYR A 296 -11.56 11.49 -13.41
C TYR A 296 -12.33 11.51 -12.10
N LEU A 297 -12.58 12.68 -11.50
CA LEU A 297 -13.47 12.80 -10.34
C LEU A 297 -14.89 12.33 -10.67
N GLY A 298 -15.41 12.60 -11.86
CA GLY A 298 -16.70 12.08 -12.30
C GLY A 298 -16.73 10.55 -12.40
N TYR A 299 -15.69 9.95 -13.00
CA TYR A 299 -15.58 8.48 -13.10
C TYR A 299 -15.45 7.81 -11.74
N ILE A 300 -14.55 8.33 -10.90
CA ILE A 300 -14.30 7.80 -9.56
C ILE A 300 -15.53 8.01 -8.68
N GLY A 301 -16.18 9.17 -8.77
CA GLY A 301 -17.40 9.49 -8.03
C GLY A 301 -18.55 8.58 -8.40
N LEU A 302 -18.78 8.34 -9.70
CA LEU A 302 -19.82 7.42 -10.16
C LEU A 302 -19.54 5.99 -9.68
N LEU A 303 -18.31 5.51 -9.85
CA LEU A 303 -17.92 4.17 -9.44
C LEU A 303 -18.01 3.97 -7.93
N SER A 304 -17.52 4.94 -7.15
CA SER A 304 -17.59 4.94 -5.68
C SER A 304 -19.05 4.95 -5.22
N LEU A 305 -19.89 5.78 -5.82
CA LEU A 305 -21.32 5.82 -5.53
C LEU A 305 -21.99 4.48 -5.85
N SER A 306 -21.68 3.86 -7.01
CA SER A 306 -22.24 2.56 -7.38
C SER A 306 -21.84 1.46 -6.40
N ILE A 307 -20.57 1.37 -6.01
CA ILE A 307 -20.10 0.35 -5.06
C ILE A 307 -20.70 0.59 -3.68
N THR A 308 -20.65 1.83 -3.17
CA THR A 308 -21.22 2.18 -1.86
C THR A 308 -22.73 1.91 -1.84
N ALA A 309 -23.48 2.32 -2.86
CA ALA A 309 -24.91 2.04 -2.95
C ALA A 309 -25.19 0.53 -3.00
N PHE A 310 -24.43 -0.24 -3.78
CA PHE A 310 -24.57 -1.70 -3.82
C PHE A 310 -24.34 -2.33 -2.45
N THR A 311 -23.33 -1.87 -1.70
CA THR A 311 -23.07 -2.38 -0.34
C THR A 311 -24.13 -1.97 0.69
N PHE A 312 -24.85 -0.87 0.49
CA PHE A 312 -26.01 -0.51 1.32
C PHE A 312 -27.26 -1.32 0.97
N LEU A 313 -27.47 -1.62 -0.33
CA LEU A 313 -28.64 -2.36 -0.81
C LEU A 313 -28.50 -3.87 -0.59
N PHE A 314 -27.30 -4.43 -0.75
CA PHE A 314 -27.02 -5.85 -0.67
C PHE A 314 -25.84 -6.20 0.27
N PRO A 315 -25.85 -5.74 1.54
CA PRO A 315 -24.74 -5.97 2.47
C PRO A 315 -24.56 -7.46 2.81
N ALA A 316 -25.64 -8.15 3.18
CA ALA A 316 -25.58 -9.56 3.58
C ALA A 316 -25.10 -10.46 2.43
N PHE A 317 -25.60 -10.22 1.21
CA PHE A 317 -25.15 -10.93 0.01
C PHE A 317 -23.65 -10.76 -0.21
N SER A 318 -23.14 -9.52 -0.10
CA SER A 318 -21.72 -9.23 -0.30
C SER A 318 -20.83 -9.94 0.72
N VAL A 319 -21.20 -9.88 2.02
CA VAL A 319 -20.45 -10.55 3.09
C VAL A 319 -20.50 -12.07 2.95
N GLN A 320 -21.68 -12.64 2.70
CA GLN A 320 -21.82 -14.09 2.52
C GLN A 320 -21.04 -14.59 1.30
N LEU A 321 -21.11 -13.88 0.17
CA LEU A 321 -20.43 -14.24 -1.07
C LEU A 321 -18.90 -14.15 -0.97
N LEU A 322 -18.36 -13.28 -0.12
CA LEU A 322 -16.91 -13.05 -0.02
C LEU A 322 -16.27 -13.78 1.18
N PHE A 323 -16.95 -13.82 2.33
CA PHE A 323 -16.41 -14.35 3.59
C PHE A 323 -17.27 -15.46 4.21
N GLY A 324 -18.55 -15.54 3.87
CA GLY A 324 -19.45 -16.62 4.34
C GLY A 324 -20.25 -16.25 5.59
N GLU A 325 -21.00 -17.23 6.09
CA GLU A 325 -22.04 -17.01 7.10
C GLU A 325 -21.48 -16.55 8.46
N ALA A 326 -20.29 -17.02 8.84
CA ALA A 326 -19.63 -16.64 10.09
C ALA A 326 -19.36 -15.12 10.21
N TYR A 327 -19.43 -14.38 9.10
CA TYR A 327 -19.18 -12.94 9.06
C TYR A 327 -20.45 -12.10 8.93
N LEU A 328 -21.62 -12.71 8.77
CA LEU A 328 -22.88 -12.00 8.46
C LEU A 328 -23.27 -10.94 9.48
N SER A 329 -22.85 -11.07 10.73
CA SER A 329 -23.12 -10.08 11.79
C SER A 329 -22.53 -8.69 11.48
N VAL A 330 -21.46 -8.60 10.68
CA VAL A 330 -20.84 -7.31 10.31
C VAL A 330 -21.51 -6.63 9.12
N ALA A 331 -22.41 -7.33 8.42
CA ALA A 331 -23.01 -6.84 7.18
C ALA A 331 -23.66 -5.45 7.27
N PRO A 332 -24.39 -5.07 8.36
CA PRO A 332 -24.96 -3.72 8.48
C PRO A 332 -23.95 -2.57 8.43
N LEU A 333 -22.67 -2.85 8.75
CA LEU A 333 -21.59 -1.86 8.75
C LEU A 333 -20.95 -1.68 7.37
N LEU A 334 -21.18 -2.60 6.42
CA LEU A 334 -20.50 -2.64 5.12
C LEU A 334 -20.70 -1.38 4.30
N GLY A 335 -21.94 -0.90 4.19
CA GLY A 335 -22.24 0.33 3.46
C GLY A 335 -21.51 1.55 4.03
N TRP A 336 -21.47 1.68 5.36
CA TRP A 336 -20.82 2.79 6.03
C TRP A 336 -19.30 2.77 5.86
N TYR A 337 -18.68 1.59 5.95
CA TYR A 337 -17.24 1.46 5.71
C TYR A 337 -16.87 1.71 4.24
N ALA A 338 -17.69 1.21 3.30
CA ALA A 338 -17.54 1.51 1.89
C ALA A 338 -17.72 3.01 1.61
N LEU A 339 -18.59 3.71 2.34
CA LEU A 339 -18.73 5.16 2.23
C LEU A 339 -17.47 5.89 2.72
N ALA A 340 -16.91 5.52 3.88
CA ALA A 340 -15.69 6.13 4.41
C ALA A 340 -14.52 6.00 3.42
N THR A 341 -14.32 4.78 2.89
CA THR A 341 -13.26 4.52 1.90
C THR A 341 -13.50 5.23 0.57
N SER A 342 -14.75 5.35 0.10
CA SER A 342 -15.13 6.15 -1.07
C SER A 342 -14.79 7.65 -0.89
N LEU A 343 -15.13 8.22 0.27
CA LEU A 343 -14.83 9.61 0.60
C LEU A 343 -13.32 9.87 0.65
N PHE A 344 -12.57 8.95 1.25
CA PHE A 344 -11.12 9.01 1.26
C PHE A 344 -10.54 8.92 -0.16
N ALA A 345 -11.03 7.98 -0.97
CA ALA A 345 -10.55 7.76 -2.33
C ALA A 345 -10.72 9.02 -3.19
N LEU A 346 -11.90 9.67 -3.13
CA LEU A 346 -12.15 10.95 -3.79
C LEU A 346 -11.23 12.07 -3.27
N SER A 347 -11.02 12.15 -1.96
CA SER A 347 -10.11 13.12 -1.34
C SER A 347 -8.68 12.93 -1.83
N ASN A 348 -8.24 11.68 -1.96
CA ASN A 348 -6.90 11.34 -2.37
C ASN A 348 -6.62 11.76 -3.83
N VAL A 349 -7.63 11.77 -4.70
CA VAL A 349 -7.50 12.29 -6.07
C VAL A 349 -7.06 13.76 -6.07
N PHE A 350 -7.62 14.59 -5.18
CA PHE A 350 -7.17 15.98 -5.03
C PHE A 350 -5.73 16.06 -4.55
N ALA A 351 -5.36 15.25 -3.54
CA ALA A 351 -3.99 15.21 -3.04
C ALA A 351 -2.99 14.88 -4.16
N TYR A 352 -3.26 13.86 -4.97
CA TYR A 352 -2.42 13.49 -6.11
C TYR A 352 -2.40 14.54 -7.23
N TYR A 353 -3.54 15.16 -7.52
CA TYR A 353 -3.61 16.24 -8.50
C TYR A 353 -2.72 17.41 -8.10
N PHE A 354 -2.83 17.90 -6.86
CA PHE A 354 -2.00 19.01 -6.40
C PHE A 354 -0.53 18.62 -6.22
N LEU A 355 -0.25 17.38 -5.82
CA LEU A 355 1.10 16.84 -5.80
C LEU A 355 1.75 16.92 -7.20
N SER A 356 1.00 16.63 -8.27
CA SER A 356 1.49 16.77 -9.65
C SER A 356 1.71 18.23 -10.09
N LEU A 357 1.19 19.19 -9.32
CA LEU A 357 1.38 20.62 -9.48
C LEU A 357 2.45 21.20 -8.52
N ASP A 358 3.21 20.35 -7.81
CA ASP A 358 4.16 20.72 -6.76
C ASP A 358 3.53 21.48 -5.58
N GLU A 359 2.23 21.28 -5.35
CA GLU A 359 1.46 21.86 -4.26
C GLU A 359 1.23 20.81 -3.16
N TYR A 360 1.95 20.93 -2.05
CA TYR A 360 1.99 19.91 -1.00
C TYR A 360 0.92 20.09 0.10
N LYS A 361 0.22 21.23 0.16
CA LYS A 361 -0.78 21.50 1.22
C LYS A 361 -1.90 20.45 1.27
N PRO A 362 -2.45 19.97 0.15
CA PRO A 362 -3.43 18.86 0.13
C PRO A 362 -2.93 17.57 0.75
N VAL A 363 -1.64 17.26 0.60
CA VAL A 363 -1.01 16.11 1.27
C VAL A 363 -0.98 16.33 2.78
N ALA A 364 -0.57 17.52 3.23
CA ALA A 364 -0.57 17.86 4.65
C ALA A 364 -1.98 17.81 5.27
N LEU A 365 -3.02 18.25 4.54
CA LEU A 365 -4.41 18.11 4.98
C LEU A 365 -4.79 16.64 5.19
N ALA A 366 -4.42 15.75 4.27
CA ALA A 366 -4.65 14.31 4.44
C ALA A 366 -3.93 13.77 5.69
N GLY A 367 -2.70 14.23 5.98
CA GLY A 367 -1.97 13.85 7.19
C GLY A 367 -2.70 14.30 8.47
N ILE A 368 -3.17 15.55 8.50
CA ILE A 368 -3.94 16.09 9.64
C ILE A 368 -5.21 15.27 9.86
N PHE A 369 -5.98 14.99 8.81
CA PHE A 369 -7.21 14.21 8.94
C PHE A 369 -6.96 12.73 9.24
N GLY A 370 -5.81 12.18 8.86
CA GLY A 370 -5.35 10.87 9.32
C GLY A 370 -5.12 10.85 10.84
N VAL A 371 -4.50 11.90 11.40
CA VAL A 371 -4.38 12.07 12.86
C VAL A 371 -5.76 12.22 13.50
N VAL A 372 -6.65 13.02 12.92
CA VAL A 372 -8.03 13.20 13.41
C VAL A 372 -8.77 11.86 13.43
N GLN A 373 -8.65 11.03 12.38
CA GLN A 373 -9.24 9.69 12.36
C GLN A 373 -8.74 8.84 13.53
N VAL A 374 -7.42 8.79 13.75
CA VAL A 374 -6.83 8.06 14.89
C VAL A 374 -7.40 8.56 16.20
N LEU A 375 -7.43 9.88 16.42
CA LEU A 375 -7.95 10.47 17.66
C LEU A 375 -9.44 10.16 17.84
N LEU A 376 -10.25 10.28 16.79
CA LEU A 376 -11.67 9.95 16.85
C LEU A 376 -11.87 8.49 17.26
N ILE A 377 -11.13 7.55 16.68
CA ILE A 377 -11.24 6.13 17.06
C ILE A 377 -10.78 5.93 18.51
N VAL A 378 -9.69 6.57 18.94
CA VAL A 378 -9.21 6.48 20.34
C VAL A 378 -10.26 6.98 21.34
N PHE A 379 -11.05 8.00 21.02
CA PHE A 379 -12.09 8.50 21.93
C PHE A 379 -13.46 7.84 21.74
N PHE A 380 -13.73 7.26 20.56
CA PHE A 380 -15.04 6.75 20.15
C PHE A 380 -14.90 5.32 19.59
N HIS A 381 -14.79 4.31 20.48
CA HIS A 381 -14.62 2.90 20.13
C HIS A 381 -15.43 1.93 21.01
N ALA A 382 -16.56 2.36 21.58
CA ALA A 382 -17.43 1.47 22.36
C ALA A 382 -18.13 0.40 21.50
N SER A 383 -18.21 0.58 20.18
CA SER A 383 -18.71 -0.42 19.23
C SER A 383 -18.04 -0.32 17.86
N LEU A 384 -18.09 -1.38 17.06
CA LEU A 384 -17.59 -1.35 15.67
C LEU A 384 -18.30 -0.30 14.82
N LEU A 385 -19.59 -0.04 15.05
CA LEU A 385 -20.32 1.01 14.37
C LEU A 385 -19.71 2.38 14.63
N GLU A 386 -19.39 2.67 15.89
CA GLU A 386 -18.80 3.94 16.30
C GLU A 386 -17.46 4.19 15.60
N VAL A 387 -16.60 3.16 15.52
CA VAL A 387 -15.32 3.21 14.80
C VAL A 387 -15.53 3.51 13.30
N VAL A 388 -16.54 2.90 12.68
CA VAL A 388 -16.85 3.14 11.26
C VAL A 388 -17.38 4.56 11.05
N ILE A 389 -18.27 5.04 11.91
CA ILE A 389 -18.82 6.40 11.82
C ILE A 389 -17.73 7.46 12.06
N ALA A 390 -16.82 7.24 13.01
CA ALA A 390 -15.65 8.09 13.22
C ALA A 390 -14.84 8.27 11.92
N GLN A 391 -14.65 7.20 11.15
CA GLN A 391 -13.98 7.26 9.85
C GLN A 391 -14.81 7.99 8.79
N VAL A 392 -16.12 7.75 8.71
CA VAL A 392 -17.00 8.50 7.79
C VAL A 392 -16.90 10.00 8.06
N ILE A 393 -16.92 10.41 9.32
CA ILE A 393 -16.77 11.82 9.72
C ILE A 393 -15.39 12.34 9.31
N ALA A 394 -14.30 11.65 9.68
CA ALA A 394 -12.94 12.08 9.36
C ALA A 394 -12.73 12.23 7.84
N MET A 395 -13.13 11.24 7.06
CA MET A 395 -12.95 11.22 5.60
C MET A 395 -13.91 12.18 4.88
N GLY A 396 -15.11 12.39 5.41
CA GLY A 396 -16.04 13.41 4.95
C GLY A 396 -15.49 14.82 5.14
N LEU A 397 -14.97 15.13 6.33
CA LEU A 397 -14.33 16.41 6.61
C LEU A 397 -13.07 16.63 5.77
N LEU A 398 -12.27 15.58 5.56
CA LEU A 398 -11.13 15.61 4.65
C LEU A 398 -11.58 15.98 3.23
N LEU A 399 -12.61 15.33 2.69
CA LEU A 399 -13.12 15.64 1.36
C LEU A 399 -13.60 17.09 1.26
N CYS A 400 -14.36 17.56 2.25
CA CYS A 400 -14.78 18.95 2.34
C CYS A 400 -13.58 19.90 2.33
N ALA A 401 -12.54 19.62 3.14
CA ALA A 401 -11.33 20.44 3.18
C ALA A 401 -10.58 20.46 1.82
N GLN A 402 -10.47 19.32 1.14
CA GLN A 402 -9.85 19.23 -0.18
C GLN A 402 -10.63 20.01 -1.24
N VAL A 403 -11.96 19.88 -1.25
CA VAL A 403 -12.84 20.63 -2.16
C VAL A 403 -12.76 22.13 -1.87
N SER A 404 -12.81 22.55 -0.62
CA SER A 404 -12.65 23.95 -0.22
C SER A 404 -11.30 24.52 -0.66
N TYR A 405 -10.21 23.78 -0.44
CA TYR A 405 -8.89 24.16 -0.92
C TYR A 405 -8.86 24.34 -2.44
N PHE A 406 -9.43 23.39 -3.18
CA PHE A 406 -9.52 23.43 -4.63
C PHE A 406 -10.31 24.64 -5.15
N VAL A 407 -11.47 24.93 -4.56
CA VAL A 407 -12.29 26.09 -4.93
C VAL A 407 -11.54 27.39 -4.67
N LEU A 408 -10.96 27.56 -3.47
CA LEU A 408 -10.18 28.76 -3.13
C LEU A 408 -8.97 28.95 -4.05
N HIS A 409 -8.26 27.88 -4.37
CA HIS A 409 -7.13 27.91 -5.29
C HIS A 409 -7.57 28.33 -6.71
N SER A 410 -8.68 27.77 -7.20
CA SER A 410 -9.23 28.11 -8.52
C SER A 410 -9.70 29.57 -8.62
N LEU A 411 -10.24 30.13 -7.53
CA LEU A 411 -10.65 31.53 -7.46
C LEU A 411 -9.45 32.48 -7.46
N LYS A 412 -8.36 32.12 -6.77
CA LYS A 412 -7.10 32.90 -6.79
C LYS A 412 -6.50 32.97 -8.18
N LEU A 413 -6.46 31.85 -8.91
CA LEU A 413 -5.95 31.83 -10.28
C LEU A 413 -6.80 32.69 -11.22
N LYS A 414 -8.13 32.67 -11.10
CA LYS A 414 -9.01 33.54 -11.89
C LYS A 414 -8.77 35.03 -11.63
N LYS A 415 -8.57 35.41 -10.36
CA LYS A 415 -8.27 36.80 -9.96
C LYS A 415 -6.90 37.29 -10.42
N ALA A 416 -5.93 36.39 -10.61
CA ALA A 416 -4.60 36.75 -11.12
C ALA A 416 -4.55 36.87 -12.65
N SER A 417 -5.55 36.31 -13.35
CA SER A 417 -5.69 36.37 -14.82
C SER A 417 -6.67 37.45 -15.30
N SER A 418 -7.41 38.06 -14.39
CA SER A 418 -8.31 39.22 -14.61
C SER A 418 -7.62 40.49 -14.20
#